data_AF-A0A1K0J706-F1
#
_entry.id   AF-A0A1K0J706-F1
#
_cell.length_a   1.000
_cell.length_b   1.000
_cell.length_c   1.000
_cell.angle_alpha   90.00
_cell.angle_beta   90.00
_cell.angle_gamma   90.00
#
_symmetry.space_group_name_H-M   'P 1'
#
loop_
_entity.id
_entity.type
_entity.pdbx_description
1 polymer ?
#
loop_
_entity_poly.entity_id
_entity_poly.type
_entity_poly.pdbx_seq_one_letter_code
_entity_poly.pdbx_strand_id
1 'polypeptide(L)'
;MRQRGLIWAADVRDDVAGADFAARFHHAARERELLVRPIGNTLYVMPPYVFDAAQARWLGEQMLATLDDVTTDVTTTPEVRHAA
;
A
#
# COMPACT_ATOMS: atom_id res chain seq x y z
N MET A 1 4.73 -7.98 9.16
CA MET A 1 5.45 -8.16 7.88
C MET A 1 5.93 -9.60 7.77
N ARG A 2 5.94 -10.17 6.56
CA ARG A 2 6.40 -11.53 6.26
C ARG A 2 7.19 -11.54 4.95
N GLN A 3 8.20 -12.39 4.86
CA GLN A 3 9.04 -12.52 3.67
C GLN A 3 9.45 -13.98 3.44
N ARG A 4 9.44 -14.42 2.18
CA ARG A 4 9.97 -15.71 1.72
C ARG A 4 10.72 -15.51 0.42
N GLY A 5 12.06 -15.53 0.46
CA GLY A 5 12.88 -15.17 -0.69
C GLY A 5 12.63 -13.71 -1.10
N LEU A 6 12.31 -13.49 -2.38
CA LEU A 6 11.92 -12.17 -2.90
C LEU A 6 10.44 -11.85 -2.74
N ILE A 7 9.61 -12.80 -2.29
CA ILE A 7 8.20 -12.52 -2.00
C ILE A 7 8.12 -11.81 -0.66
N TRP A 8 7.53 -10.63 -0.66
CA TRP A 8 7.32 -9.79 0.51
C TRP A 8 5.85 -9.46 0.67
N ALA A 9 5.36 -9.46 1.91
CA ALA A 9 4.02 -8.97 2.21
C ALA A 9 3.94 -8.31 3.58
N ALA A 10 3.06 -7.32 3.71
CA ALA A 10 2.70 -6.71 4.97
C ALA A 10 1.21 -6.34 4.95
N ASP A 11 0.59 -6.44 6.11
CA ASP A 11 -0.81 -6.05 6.28
C ASP A 11 -0.84 -4.62 6.86
N VAL A 12 -1.67 -3.77 6.29
CA VAL A 12 -1.98 -2.45 6.83
C VAL A 12 -3.09 -2.61 7.86
N ARG A 13 -2.97 -1.95 9.01
CA ARG A 13 -4.00 -2.04 10.06
C ARG A 13 -5.33 -1.47 9.55
N ASP A 14 -6.45 -2.07 9.96
CA ASP A 14 -7.77 -1.70 9.45
C ASP A 14 -8.16 -0.25 9.75
N ASP A 15 -7.74 0.28 10.91
CA ASP A 15 -7.94 1.68 11.33
C ASP A 15 -7.19 2.69 10.44
N VAL A 16 -6.17 2.23 9.71
CA VAL A 16 -5.34 3.07 8.82
C VAL A 16 -5.70 2.84 7.36
N ALA A 17 -6.04 1.60 6.98
CA ALA A 17 -6.32 1.25 5.60
C ALA A 17 -7.53 2.01 5.07
N GLY A 18 -8.61 2.12 5.84
CA GLY A 18 -9.87 2.75 5.43
C GLY A 18 -10.61 1.99 4.33
N ALA A 19 -11.73 2.54 3.85
CA ALA A 19 -12.53 1.93 2.80
C ALA A 19 -11.78 1.85 1.46
N ASP A 20 -12.04 0.78 0.69
CA ASP A 20 -11.50 0.57 -0.66
C ASP A 20 -9.98 0.72 -0.80
N PHE A 21 -9.23 0.40 0.27
CA PHE A 21 -7.78 0.59 0.34
C PHE A 21 -7.05 0.01 -0.87
N ALA A 22 -7.35 -1.25 -1.25
CA ALA A 22 -6.67 -1.90 -2.38
C ALA A 22 -6.86 -1.14 -3.70
N ALA A 23 -8.04 -0.58 -3.94
CA ALA A 23 -8.34 0.17 -5.15
C ALA A 23 -7.62 1.52 -5.13
N ARG A 24 -7.72 2.27 -4.02
CA ARG A 24 -7.05 3.57 -3.86
C ARG A 24 -5.54 3.45 -3.98
N PHE A 25 -4.94 2.47 -3.30
CA PHE A 25 -3.52 2.18 -3.39
C PHE A 25 -3.12 1.81 -4.82
N HIS A 26 -3.87 0.94 -5.50
CA HIS A 26 -3.57 0.55 -6.89
C HIS A 26 -3.61 1.76 -7.84
N HIS A 27 -4.58 2.66 -7.69
CA HIS A 27 -4.67 3.87 -8.50
C HIS A 27 -3.50 4.83 -8.22
N ALA A 28 -3.22 5.13 -6.96
CA ALA A 28 -2.11 6.03 -6.59
C ALA A 28 -0.72 5.45 -6.94
N ALA A 29 -0.56 4.13 -6.88
CA ALA A 29 0.66 3.42 -7.26
C ALA A 29 0.96 3.58 -8.76
N ARG A 30 -0.07 3.55 -9.62
CA ARG A 30 0.10 3.68 -11.07
C ARG A 30 0.68 5.02 -11.50
N GLU A 31 0.31 6.10 -10.81
CA GLU A 31 0.88 7.44 -11.02
C GLU A 31 2.39 7.49 -10.68
N ARG A 32 2.88 6.50 -9.93
CA ARG A 32 4.29 6.31 -9.53
C ARG A 32 4.96 5.16 -10.29
N GLU A 33 4.38 4.76 -11.42
CA GLU A 33 4.88 3.66 -12.27
C GLU A 33 4.94 2.29 -11.56
N LEU A 34 4.21 2.13 -10.45
CA LEU A 34 4.13 0.87 -9.72
C LEU A 34 2.96 0.02 -10.20
N LEU A 35 3.25 -1.19 -10.68
CA LEU A 35 2.25 -2.22 -10.92
C LEU A 35 2.06 -3.10 -9.68
N VAL A 36 1.41 -2.56 -8.66
CA VAL A 36 1.10 -3.27 -7.41
C VAL A 36 -0.41 -3.24 -7.18
N ARG A 37 -0.98 -4.38 -6.78
CA ARG A 37 -2.40 -4.49 -6.42
C ARG A 37 -2.54 -5.24 -5.09
N PRO A 38 -2.88 -4.54 -4.00
CA PRO A 38 -3.12 -5.18 -2.71
C PRO A 38 -4.30 -6.18 -2.75
N ILE A 39 -4.34 -7.09 -1.78
CA ILE A 39 -5.48 -8.00 -1.55
C ILE A 39 -6.08 -7.61 -0.21
N GLY A 40 -7.26 -6.98 -0.21
CA GLY A 40 -7.78 -6.36 1.02
C GLY A 40 -6.82 -5.29 1.54
N ASN A 41 -6.37 -5.42 2.79
CA ASN A 41 -5.36 -4.55 3.41
C ASN A 41 -3.92 -5.11 3.32
N THR A 42 -3.72 -6.24 2.62
CA THR A 42 -2.40 -6.84 2.44
C THR A 42 -1.69 -6.25 1.22
N LEU A 43 -0.59 -5.55 1.46
CA LEU A 43 0.43 -5.24 0.45
C LEU A 43 1.25 -6.50 0.19
N TYR A 44 1.47 -6.82 -1.08
CA TYR A 44 2.41 -7.86 -1.46
C TYR A 44 3.18 -7.46 -2.71
N VAL A 45 4.45 -7.86 -2.77
CA VAL A 45 5.29 -7.72 -3.96
C VAL A 45 6.09 -8.99 -4.19
N MET A 46 6.25 -9.32 -5.47
CA MET A 46 7.16 -10.36 -5.95
C MET A 46 7.89 -9.75 -7.14
N PRO A 47 9.00 -9.02 -6.89
CA PRO A 47 9.76 -8.44 -7.97
C PRO A 47 10.36 -9.54 -8.87
N PRO A 48 10.74 -9.21 -10.10
CA PRO A 48 11.43 -10.14 -11.00
C PRO A 48 12.70 -10.72 -10.36
N TYR A 49 13.19 -11.87 -10.83
CA TYR A 49 14.44 -12.43 -10.28
C TYR A 49 15.70 -11.64 -10.66
N VAL A 50 15.63 -10.82 -11.71
CA VAL A 50 16.71 -9.92 -12.15
C VAL A 50 16.70 -8.56 -11.41
N PHE A 51 16.17 -8.54 -10.19
CA PHE A 51 15.95 -7.33 -9.40
C PHE A 51 17.17 -7.00 -8.52
N ASP A 52 17.71 -5.79 -8.68
CA ASP A 52 18.87 -5.33 -7.92
C ASP A 52 18.50 -4.51 -6.67
N ALA A 53 19.51 -4.14 -5.88
CA ALA A 53 19.33 -3.38 -4.65
C ALA A 53 18.82 -1.95 -4.88
N ALA A 54 19.18 -1.31 -6.00
CA ALA A 54 18.72 0.04 -6.32
C ALA A 54 17.24 0.03 -6.70
N GLN A 55 16.82 -0.95 -7.50
CA GLN A 55 15.41 -1.18 -7.84
C GLN A 55 14.59 -1.55 -6.61
N ALA A 56 15.13 -2.37 -5.71
CA ALA A 56 14.47 -2.71 -4.44
C ALA A 56 14.23 -1.48 -3.57
N ARG A 57 15.23 -0.60 -3.48
CA ARG A 57 15.11 0.64 -2.73
C ARG A 57 14.10 1.59 -3.38
N TRP A 58 14.16 1.76 -4.69
CA TRP A 58 13.18 2.58 -5.43
C TRP A 58 11.75 2.04 -5.25
N LEU A 59 11.53 0.72 -5.37
CA LEU A 59 10.23 0.09 -5.13
C LEU A 59 9.73 0.40 -3.71
N GLY A 60 10.59 0.24 -2.70
CA GLY A 60 10.25 0.55 -1.31
C GLY A 60 9.88 2.02 -1.11
N GLU A 61 10.65 2.94 -1.67
CA GLU A 61 10.41 4.38 -1.62
C GLU A 61 9.06 4.74 -2.27
N GLN A 62 8.76 4.21 -3.46
CA GLN A 62 7.49 4.47 -4.15
C GLN A 62 6.29 3.82 -3.43
N MET A 63 6.44 2.62 -2.87
CA MET A 63 5.40 1.97 -2.08
C MET A 63 5.06 2.77 -0.82
N LEU A 64 6.08 3.30 -0.13
CA LEU A 64 5.90 4.13 1.04
C LEU A 64 5.20 5.45 0.68
N ALA A 65 5.66 6.13 -0.36
CA ALA A 65 5.03 7.37 -0.84
C ALA A 65 3.57 7.16 -1.29
N THR A 66 3.24 5.98 -1.84
CA THR A 66 1.86 5.61 -2.16
C THR A 66 1.04 5.37 -0.89
N LEU A 67 1.62 4.72 0.11
CA LEU A 67 0.96 4.46 1.38
C LEU A 67 0.64 5.77 2.10
N ASP A 68 1.58 6.70 2.15
CA ASP A 68 1.37 8.01 2.76
C ASP A 68 0.21 8.76 2.08
N ASP A 69 0.17 8.77 0.76
CA ASP A 69 -0.88 9.41 -0.05
C ASP A 69 -2.27 8.86 0.30
N VAL A 70 -2.43 7.53 0.37
CA VAL A 70 -3.74 6.91 0.61
C VAL A 70 -4.12 6.77 2.08
N THR A 71 -3.22 7.09 3.02
CA THR A 71 -3.48 7.00 4.47
C THR A 71 -3.53 8.35 5.16
N THR A 72 -3.01 9.43 4.54
CA THR A 72 -3.05 10.79 5.09
C THR A 72 -4.49 11.25 5.38
N ASP A 73 -5.45 10.95 4.48
CA ASP A 73 -6.85 11.37 4.64
C ASP A 73 -7.64 10.56 5.69
N VAL A 74 -7.23 9.34 6.02
CA VAL A 74 -7.93 8.48 6.99
C VAL A 74 -7.83 9.07 8.41
N THR A 75 -6.81 9.89 8.67
CA THR A 75 -6.61 10.55 9.97
C THR A 75 -7.56 11.75 10.19
N THR A 76 -8.29 12.20 9.16
CA THR A 76 -9.02 13.49 9.18
C THR A 76 -10.54 13.38 9.04
N THR A 77 -11.14 12.21 9.26
CA THR A 77 -12.61 12.10 9.22
C THR A 77 -13.20 12.21 10.63
N PRO A 78 -13.90 13.31 10.99
CA PRO A 78 -14.67 13.34 12.23
C PRO A 78 -15.85 12.36 12.11
N GLU A 79 -16.02 11.51 13.12
CA GLU A 79 -17.17 10.61 13.23
C GLU A 79 -18.48 11.41 13.16
N VAL A 80 -19.19 11.34 12.03
CA VAL A 80 -20.58 11.78 11.99
C VAL A 80 -21.44 10.66 12.54
N ARG A 81 -21.68 10.70 13.86
CA ARG A 81 -22.76 9.96 14.50
C ARG A 81 -24.10 10.37 13.87
N HIS A 82 -24.62 9.55 12.95
CA HIS A 82 -26.05 9.60 12.62
C HIS A 82 -26.82 8.93 13.75
N ALA A 83 -27.31 9.75 14.68
CA ALA A 83 -28.36 9.35 15.61
C ALA A 83 -29.66 9.17 14.83
N ALA A 84 -30.26 7.99 14.98
CA ALA A 84 -31.67 7.73 14.74
C ALA A 84 -32.17 6.80 15.85
#